data_AF-A0A6N8KZY6-F1
#
_entry.id   AF-A0A6N8KZY6-F1
#
_cell.length_a   1.000
_cell.length_b   1.000
_cell.length_c   1.000
_cell.angle_alpha   90.00
_cell.angle_beta   90.00
_cell.angle_gamma   90.00
#
_symmetry.space_group_name_H-M   'P 1'
#
loop_
_entity.id
_entity.type
_entity.pdbx_description
1 polymer ?
#
loop_
_entity_poly.entity_id
_entity_poly.type
_entity_poly.pdbx_seq_one_letter_code
_entity_poly.pdbx_strand_id
1 'polypeptide(L)'
;MRFYFRIRFTLLKRQLEDAGLPAWVGLLFALACYVFLAFQVQRYMTIAPFAILAIGFFAGVKLSNKQQDELLKSNFPTPTYRKIRLLEQFLPIIPLLIICLIYGFYTVILALVLFHLLLYFFPLRLGSNKYYLSFFPHHPFEFTQGLRRFIGFYVLAYCFGGIGLAVDNPNLILASFLLIAIPVLNIYDYIEPEPYIWNYNRSAASFLAMKIARGCGQHLLLFSPLFVMLLFSPLYHQLFALAILLLFLLALGLLILIKYAIYPREKNIPEAMIFAIAVGIPIFIFFLYPYYFRKATQNLKLFLC
;
A
#
# COMPACT_ATOMS: atom_id res chain seq x y z
N MET A 1 22.53 -17.81 5.75
CA MET A 1 21.27 -17.35 6.40
C MET A 1 21.51 -16.22 7.38
N ARG A 2 22.26 -16.44 8.49
CA ARG A 2 22.54 -15.38 9.48
C ARG A 2 23.15 -14.12 8.88
N PHE A 3 24.12 -14.28 7.98
CA PHE A 3 24.75 -13.17 7.25
C PHE A 3 23.74 -12.31 6.48
N TYR A 4 22.81 -12.94 5.77
CA TYR A 4 21.77 -12.25 4.99
C TYR A 4 20.85 -11.39 5.87
N PHE A 5 20.30 -11.99 6.94
CA PHE A 5 19.42 -11.26 7.86
C PHE A 5 20.16 -10.18 8.64
N ARG A 6 21.44 -10.39 8.95
CA ARG A 6 22.30 -9.35 9.53
C ARG A 6 22.42 -8.16 8.59
N ILE A 7 22.67 -8.37 7.30
CA ILE A 7 22.72 -7.29 6.31
C ILE A 7 21.37 -6.57 6.21
N ARG A 8 20.25 -7.31 6.10
CA ARG A 8 18.91 -6.71 6.05
C ARG A 8 18.62 -5.85 7.27
N PHE A 9 18.99 -6.32 8.46
CA PHE A 9 18.86 -5.54 9.69
C PHE A 9 19.77 -4.31 9.71
N THR A 10 21.03 -4.44 9.27
CA THR A 10 21.96 -3.30 9.17
C THR A 10 21.47 -2.24 8.18
N LEU A 11 20.90 -2.65 7.04
CA LEU A 11 20.30 -1.74 6.07
C LEU A 11 19.11 -0.99 6.67
N LEU A 12 18.20 -1.70 7.35
CA LEU A 12 17.03 -1.09 7.99
C LEU A 12 17.44 -0.14 9.13
N LYS A 13 18.44 -0.53 9.91
CA LYS A 13 19.05 0.32 10.94
C LYS A 13 19.62 1.61 10.33
N ARG A 14 20.40 1.50 9.26
CA ARG A 14 20.98 2.66 8.57
C ARG A 14 19.90 3.57 7.99
N GLN A 15 18.88 3.02 7.35
CA GLN A 15 17.76 3.81 6.82
C GLN A 15 17.00 4.60 7.89
N LEU A 16 16.91 4.08 9.12
CA LEU A 16 16.34 4.80 10.25
C LEU A 16 17.29 5.92 10.73
N GLU A 17 18.57 5.58 10.93
CA GLU A 17 19.59 6.49 11.45
C GLU A 17 19.89 7.65 10.48
N ASP A 18 20.01 7.37 9.18
CA ASP A 18 20.19 8.37 8.11
C ASP A 18 19.01 9.33 8.03
N ALA A 19 17.83 8.89 8.49
CA ALA A 19 16.62 9.69 8.53
C ALA A 19 16.45 10.43 9.88
N GLY A 20 17.46 10.39 10.75
CA GLY A 20 17.50 11.08 12.04
C GLY A 20 16.74 10.37 13.17
N LEU A 21 16.27 9.14 12.96
CA LEU A 21 15.57 8.36 13.97
C LEU A 21 16.44 7.21 14.50
N PRO A 22 16.63 7.10 15.82
CA PRO A 22 17.29 5.93 16.39
C PRO A 22 16.55 4.63 16.07
N ALA A 23 17.27 3.55 15.80
CA ALA A 23 16.66 2.28 15.40
C ALA A 23 15.66 1.70 16.42
N TRP A 24 15.87 1.94 17.71
CA TRP A 24 14.95 1.50 18.77
C TRP A 24 13.59 2.22 18.70
N VAL A 25 13.54 3.47 18.22
CA VAL A 25 12.29 4.21 18.00
C VAL A 25 11.46 3.55 16.90
N GLY A 26 12.11 3.12 15.81
CA GLY A 26 11.44 2.39 14.74
C GLY A 26 10.82 1.07 15.22
N LEU A 27 11.51 0.34 16.12
CA LEU A 27 11.00 -0.89 16.71
C LEU A 27 9.81 -0.63 17.65
N LEU A 28 9.90 0.38 18.51
CA LEU A 28 8.78 0.80 19.37
C LEU A 28 7.58 1.23 18.53
N PHE A 29 7.79 1.95 17.44
CA PHE A 29 6.73 2.33 16.53
C PHE A 29 6.05 1.11 15.88
N ALA A 30 6.83 0.14 15.39
CA ALA A 30 6.28 -1.08 14.83
C ALA A 30 5.44 -1.86 15.87
N LEU A 31 5.91 -1.93 17.12
CA LEU A 31 5.16 -2.54 18.22
C LEU A 31 3.88 -1.77 18.54
N ALA A 32 3.93 -0.44 18.56
CA ALA A 32 2.76 0.41 18.78
C ALA A 32 1.72 0.24 17.66
N CYS A 33 2.14 0.17 16.39
CA CYS A 33 1.25 -0.13 15.26
C CYS A 33 0.56 -1.48 15.43
N TYR A 34 1.29 -2.48 15.93
CA TYR A 34 0.75 -3.82 16.18
C TYR A 34 -0.31 -3.82 17.30
N VAL A 35 -0.02 -3.20 18.44
CA VAL A 35 -0.96 -3.06 19.56
C VAL A 35 -2.20 -2.28 19.12
N PHE A 36 -2.00 -1.20 18.37
CA PHE A 36 -3.10 -0.42 17.79
C PHE A 36 -3.97 -1.28 16.88
N LEU A 37 -3.36 -2.08 15.98
CA LEU A 37 -4.11 -2.97 15.10
C LEU A 37 -4.93 -3.99 15.89
N ALA A 38 -4.36 -4.60 16.94
CA ALA A 38 -5.10 -5.53 17.80
C ALA A 38 -6.31 -4.85 18.46
N PHE A 39 -6.14 -3.61 18.97
CA PHE A 39 -7.25 -2.85 19.54
C PHE A 39 -8.35 -2.53 18.52
N GLN A 40 -7.98 -2.16 17.28
CA GLN A 40 -8.96 -1.93 16.21
C GLN A 40 -9.70 -3.19 15.81
N VAL A 41 -9.02 -4.34 15.82
CA VAL A 41 -9.63 -5.65 15.53
C VAL A 41 -10.72 -5.98 16.55
N GLN A 42 -10.47 -5.73 17.83
CA GLN A 42 -11.46 -5.90 18.88
C GLN A 42 -12.68 -4.98 18.69
N ARG A 43 -12.46 -3.73 18.26
CA ARG A 43 -13.52 -2.76 18.07
C ARG A 43 -14.39 -3.05 16.84
N TYR A 44 -13.82 -3.59 15.77
CA TYR A 44 -14.46 -3.77 14.47
C TYR A 44 -14.41 -5.23 13.99
N MET A 45 -14.89 -6.17 14.82
CA MET A 45 -14.77 -7.61 14.58
C MET A 45 -15.35 -8.11 13.25
N THR A 46 -16.34 -7.43 12.67
CA THR A 46 -16.96 -7.83 11.40
C THR A 46 -16.09 -7.52 10.17
N ILE A 47 -15.36 -6.41 10.21
CA ILE A 47 -14.56 -5.92 9.06
C ILE A 47 -13.07 -6.26 9.23
N ALA A 48 -12.62 -6.38 10.48
CA ALA A 48 -11.24 -6.66 10.84
C ALA A 48 -10.61 -7.89 10.16
N PRO A 49 -11.29 -9.06 10.03
CA PRO A 49 -10.76 -10.22 9.34
C PRO A 49 -10.33 -9.90 7.91
N PHE A 50 -11.13 -9.10 7.21
CA PHE A 50 -10.88 -8.73 5.82
C PHE A 50 -9.80 -7.66 5.68
N ALA A 51 -9.74 -6.70 6.60
CA ALA A 51 -8.65 -5.73 6.64
C ALA A 51 -7.29 -6.42 6.85
N ILE A 52 -7.24 -7.41 7.74
CA ILE A 52 -6.05 -8.23 7.96
C ILE A 52 -5.67 -9.01 6.68
N LEU A 53 -6.64 -9.60 5.98
CA LEU A 53 -6.39 -10.26 4.69
C LEU A 53 -5.80 -9.29 3.66
N ALA A 54 -6.38 -8.11 3.51
CA ALA A 54 -5.89 -7.12 2.54
C ALA A 54 -4.45 -6.68 2.85
N ILE A 55 -4.15 -6.38 4.12
CA ILE A 55 -2.79 -6.03 4.57
C ILE A 55 -1.82 -7.19 4.35
N GLY A 56 -2.20 -8.40 4.75
CA GLY A 56 -1.36 -9.59 4.62
C GLY A 56 -1.08 -9.96 3.16
N PHE A 57 -2.09 -9.96 2.31
CA PHE A 57 -1.91 -10.23 0.87
C PHE A 57 -1.01 -9.18 0.22
N PHE A 58 -1.22 -7.90 0.51
CA PHE A 58 -0.36 -6.84 0.00
C PHE A 58 1.09 -7.01 0.45
N ALA A 59 1.33 -7.31 1.74
CA ALA A 59 2.66 -7.55 2.27
C ALA A 59 3.37 -8.71 1.55
N GLY A 60 2.70 -9.84 1.37
CA GLY A 60 3.25 -10.99 0.64
C GLY A 60 3.66 -10.66 -0.79
N VAL A 61 2.81 -9.92 -1.52
CA VAL A 61 3.12 -9.51 -2.89
C VAL A 61 4.33 -8.57 -2.94
N LYS A 62 4.40 -7.60 -2.02
CA LYS A 62 5.54 -6.66 -1.95
C LYS A 62 6.86 -7.39 -1.68
N LEU A 63 6.84 -8.41 -0.84
CA LEU A 63 8.00 -9.25 -0.52
C LEU A 63 8.37 -10.21 -1.66
N SER A 64 7.43 -10.56 -2.52
CA SER A 64 7.66 -11.46 -3.68
C SER A 64 8.30 -10.75 -4.88
N ASN A 65 9.13 -9.72 -4.69
CA ASN A 65 9.75 -8.97 -5.80
C ASN A 65 10.78 -9.81 -6.57
N LYS A 66 10.69 -9.81 -7.91
CA LYS A 66 11.57 -10.54 -8.84
C LYS A 66 13.06 -10.22 -8.64
N GLN A 67 13.41 -8.94 -8.45
CA GLN A 67 14.82 -8.54 -8.32
C GLN A 67 15.47 -9.15 -7.08
N GLN A 68 14.72 -9.23 -5.97
CA GLN A 68 15.21 -9.85 -4.74
C GLN A 68 15.35 -11.37 -4.90
N ASP A 69 14.43 -12.01 -5.62
CA ASP A 69 14.50 -13.44 -5.92
C ASP A 69 15.73 -13.79 -6.79
N GLU A 70 16.03 -12.97 -7.80
CA GLU A 70 17.22 -13.12 -8.66
C GLU A 70 18.52 -12.92 -7.86
N LEU A 71 18.59 -11.90 -6.99
CA LEU A 71 19.72 -11.68 -6.09
C LEU A 71 19.94 -12.83 -5.11
N LEU A 72 18.86 -13.42 -4.58
CA LEU A 72 18.99 -14.54 -3.66
C LEU A 72 19.46 -15.82 -4.37
N LYS A 73 18.99 -16.05 -5.60
CA LYS A 73 19.41 -17.19 -6.43
C LYS A 73 20.87 -17.10 -6.86
N SER A 74 21.39 -15.91 -7.13
CA SER A 74 22.79 -15.73 -7.53
C SER A 74 23.77 -15.92 -6.37
N ASN A 75 23.36 -15.55 -5.14
CA ASN A 75 24.25 -15.51 -3.99
C ASN A 75 24.18 -16.74 -3.05
N PHE A 76 23.15 -17.59 -3.16
CA PHE A 76 22.96 -18.72 -2.24
C PHE A 76 22.67 -20.05 -2.97
N PRO A 77 23.20 -21.18 -2.46
CA PRO A 77 22.79 -22.50 -2.92
C PRO A 77 21.28 -22.72 -2.77
N THR A 78 20.68 -23.50 -3.67
CA THR A 78 19.24 -23.82 -3.71
C THR A 78 18.61 -24.22 -2.36
N PRO A 79 19.20 -25.08 -1.50
CA PRO A 79 18.59 -25.41 -0.22
C PRO A 79 18.59 -24.22 0.75
N THR A 80 19.62 -23.37 0.70
CA THR A 80 19.74 -22.21 1.57
C THR A 80 18.81 -21.09 1.13
N TYR A 81 18.74 -20.87 -0.18
CA TYR A 81 17.78 -19.97 -0.84
C TYR A 81 16.33 -20.26 -0.42
N ARG A 82 15.89 -21.53 -0.52
CA ARG A 82 14.51 -21.91 -0.17
C ARG A 82 14.16 -21.59 1.28
N LYS A 83 15.07 -21.87 2.23
CA LYS A 83 14.84 -21.52 3.65
C LYS A 83 14.78 -20.02 3.88
N ILE A 84 15.66 -19.24 3.25
CA ILE A 84 15.63 -17.77 3.37
C ILE A 84 14.30 -17.23 2.83
N ARG A 85 13.87 -17.71 1.66
CA ARG A 85 12.64 -17.26 1.03
C ARG A 85 11.39 -17.59 1.85
N LEU A 86 11.34 -18.78 2.45
CA LEU A 86 10.26 -19.14 3.36
C LEU A 86 10.23 -18.21 4.58
N LEU A 87 11.38 -17.95 5.20
CA LEU A 87 11.47 -17.01 6.32
C LEU A 87 11.07 -15.59 5.93
N GLU A 88 11.46 -15.10 4.74
CA GLU A 88 11.07 -13.76 4.30
C GLU A 88 9.56 -13.59 4.07
N GLN A 89 8.89 -14.64 3.60
CA GLN A 89 7.44 -14.61 3.40
C GLN A 89 6.67 -14.73 4.72
N PHE A 90 7.14 -15.56 5.65
CA PHE A 90 6.41 -15.83 6.89
C PHE A 90 6.75 -14.89 8.05
N LEU A 91 8.01 -14.45 8.19
CA LEU A 91 8.42 -13.63 9.32
C LEU A 91 7.60 -12.33 9.47
N PRO A 92 7.30 -11.58 8.39
CA PRO A 92 6.53 -10.35 8.50
C PRO A 92 5.04 -10.56 8.82
N ILE A 93 4.49 -11.75 8.55
CA ILE A 93 3.07 -12.04 8.80
C ILE A 93 2.80 -12.67 10.17
N ILE A 94 3.82 -13.17 10.87
CA ILE A 94 3.68 -13.76 12.22
C ILE A 94 2.86 -12.87 13.17
N PRO A 95 3.10 -11.56 13.28
CA PRO A 95 2.29 -10.71 14.16
C PRO A 95 0.80 -10.78 13.78
N LEU A 96 0.46 -10.67 12.49
CA LEU A 96 -0.93 -10.75 12.04
C LEU A 96 -1.56 -12.11 12.35
N LEU A 97 -0.81 -13.20 12.21
CA LEU A 97 -1.28 -14.55 12.58
C LEU A 97 -1.58 -14.65 14.08
N ILE A 98 -0.75 -14.05 14.94
CA ILE A 98 -0.98 -14.03 16.40
C ILE A 98 -2.27 -13.27 16.72
N ILE A 99 -2.52 -12.12 16.10
CA ILE A 99 -3.78 -11.38 16.28
C ILE A 99 -4.97 -12.25 15.86
N CYS A 100 -4.92 -12.86 14.67
CA CYS A 100 -6.00 -13.72 14.21
C CYS A 100 -6.24 -14.90 15.16
N LEU A 101 -5.19 -15.45 15.77
CA LEU A 101 -5.29 -16.57 16.70
C LEU A 101 -5.96 -16.15 18.01
N ILE A 102 -5.60 -14.97 18.55
CA ILE A 102 -6.21 -14.40 19.76
C ILE A 102 -7.72 -14.17 19.56
N TYR A 103 -8.13 -13.66 18.40
CA TYR A 103 -9.54 -13.35 18.10
C TYR A 103 -10.30 -14.48 17.39
N GLY A 104 -9.70 -15.66 17.19
CA GLY A 104 -10.37 -16.85 16.64
C GLY A 104 -10.65 -16.82 15.12
N PHE A 105 -9.95 -15.99 14.35
CA PHE A 105 -10.13 -15.89 12.89
C PHE A 105 -9.38 -16.98 12.10
N TYR A 106 -9.74 -18.25 12.32
CA TYR A 106 -9.04 -19.40 11.74
C TYR A 106 -9.09 -19.45 10.20
N THR A 107 -10.21 -19.02 9.60
CA THR A 107 -10.34 -18.96 8.13
C THR A 107 -9.38 -17.94 7.51
N VAL A 108 -9.15 -16.81 8.19
CA VAL A 108 -8.16 -15.80 7.77
C VAL A 108 -6.74 -16.33 7.88
N ILE A 109 -6.41 -17.03 8.97
CA ILE A 109 -5.10 -17.68 9.14
C ILE A 109 -4.85 -18.64 7.98
N LEU A 110 -5.82 -19.51 7.68
CA LEU A 110 -5.71 -20.47 6.59
C LEU A 110 -5.47 -19.75 5.24
N ALA A 111 -6.27 -18.74 4.93
CA ALA A 111 -6.14 -17.98 3.69
C ALA A 111 -4.79 -17.25 3.58
N LEU A 112 -4.30 -16.63 4.66
CA LEU A 112 -2.99 -15.97 4.69
C LEU A 112 -1.84 -16.96 4.49
N VAL A 113 -1.86 -18.09 5.21
CA VAL A 113 -0.82 -19.12 5.11
C VAL A 113 -0.80 -19.73 3.72
N LEU A 114 -1.95 -20.08 3.15
CA LEU A 114 -2.05 -20.60 1.78
C LEU A 114 -1.55 -19.58 0.77
N PHE A 115 -1.92 -18.31 0.90
CA PHE A 115 -1.44 -17.26 -0.01
C PHE A 115 0.09 -17.09 0.04
N HIS A 116 0.70 -17.07 1.23
CA HIS A 116 2.16 -16.94 1.36
C HIS A 116 2.90 -18.21 0.91
N LEU A 117 2.31 -19.40 1.10
CA LEU A 117 2.80 -20.64 0.49
C LEU A 117 2.76 -20.57 -1.04
N LEU A 118 1.64 -20.11 -1.62
CA LEU A 118 1.51 -19.93 -3.07
C LEU A 118 2.58 -18.96 -3.59
N LEU A 119 2.79 -17.82 -2.93
CA LEU A 119 3.85 -16.87 -3.31
C LEU A 119 5.25 -17.43 -3.11
N TYR A 120 5.46 -18.33 -2.16
CA TYR A 120 6.72 -19.06 -2.01
C TYR A 120 7.01 -19.95 -3.22
N PHE A 121 6.01 -20.69 -3.73
CA PHE A 121 6.19 -21.54 -4.91
C PHE A 121 6.20 -20.75 -6.23
N PHE A 122 5.34 -19.73 -6.33
CA PHE A 122 5.11 -18.93 -7.52
C PHE A 122 5.46 -17.47 -7.25
N PRO A 123 6.75 -17.08 -7.35
CA PRO A 123 7.14 -15.68 -7.19
C PRO A 123 6.39 -14.83 -8.22
N LEU A 124 5.64 -13.84 -7.74
CA LEU A 124 4.99 -12.89 -8.62
C LEU A 124 6.05 -12.06 -9.36
N ARG A 125 6.01 -12.13 -10.69
CA ARG A 125 6.90 -11.36 -11.56
C ARG A 125 6.28 -10.00 -11.87
N LEU A 126 6.11 -9.18 -10.85
CA LEU A 126 5.66 -7.81 -11.03
C LEU A 126 6.82 -6.96 -11.57
N GLY A 127 6.85 -6.75 -12.89
CA GLY A 127 7.88 -5.93 -13.53
C GLY A 127 8.38 -6.40 -14.90
N SER A 128 7.66 -7.25 -15.64
CA SER A 128 8.01 -7.42 -17.06
C SER A 128 7.59 -6.16 -17.82
N ASN A 129 8.55 -5.53 -18.49
CA ASN A 129 8.38 -4.40 -19.43
C ASN A 129 7.61 -4.79 -20.71
N LYS A 130 6.79 -5.83 -20.60
CA LYS A 130 6.00 -6.41 -21.67
C LYS A 130 4.73 -5.57 -21.77
N TYR A 131 4.61 -4.81 -22.86
CA TYR A 131 3.54 -3.85 -23.19
C TYR A 131 2.18 -4.52 -23.46
N TYR A 132 1.64 -5.27 -22.51
CA TYR A 132 0.34 -5.92 -22.69
C TYR A 132 -0.71 -5.07 -21.99
N LEU A 133 -1.55 -4.44 -22.81
CA LEU A 133 -2.72 -3.62 -22.45
C LEU A 133 -2.42 -2.25 -21.82
N SER A 134 -2.64 -1.20 -22.62
CA SER A 134 -2.84 0.16 -22.13
C SER A 134 -4.27 0.58 -22.43
N PHE A 135 -5.20 0.37 -21.50
CA PHE A 135 -6.56 0.91 -21.61
C PHE A 135 -6.59 2.46 -21.51
N PHE A 136 -5.46 3.09 -21.11
CA PHE A 136 -5.37 4.54 -20.87
C PHE A 136 -4.04 5.14 -21.34
N PRO A 137 -3.77 5.23 -22.66
CA PRO A 137 -2.48 5.67 -23.19
C PRO A 137 -2.12 7.15 -22.92
N HIS A 138 -3.11 8.02 -22.68
CA HIS A 138 -2.93 9.47 -22.50
C HIS A 138 -2.97 9.95 -21.03
N HIS A 139 -2.98 9.01 -20.09
CA HIS A 139 -3.15 9.30 -18.66
C HIS A 139 -1.82 9.33 -17.90
N PRO A 140 -1.76 10.02 -16.75
CA PRO A 140 -0.56 10.14 -15.93
C PRO A 140 0.13 8.80 -15.69
N PHE A 141 1.46 8.85 -15.70
CA PHE A 141 2.37 7.73 -15.54
C PHE A 141 2.02 6.82 -14.36
N GLU A 142 1.60 7.40 -13.23
CA GLU A 142 1.28 6.66 -12.02
C GLU A 142 0.07 5.73 -12.23
N PHE A 143 -1.00 6.23 -12.83
CA PHE A 143 -2.21 5.43 -13.05
C PHE A 143 -1.97 4.28 -14.01
N THR A 144 -1.24 4.52 -15.11
CA THR A 144 -0.95 3.49 -16.10
C THR A 144 0.02 2.43 -15.60
N GLN A 145 1.06 2.84 -14.86
CA GLN A 145 1.96 1.90 -14.19
C GLN A 145 1.23 1.07 -13.14
N GLY A 146 0.43 1.74 -12.32
CA GLY A 146 -0.30 1.10 -11.24
C GLY A 146 -1.35 0.12 -11.69
N LEU A 147 -2.11 0.46 -12.74
CA LEU A 147 -3.09 -0.44 -13.33
C LEU A 147 -2.42 -1.74 -13.78
N ARG A 148 -1.28 -1.65 -14.47
CA ARG A 148 -0.54 -2.81 -14.98
C ARG A 148 0.07 -3.65 -13.85
N ARG A 149 0.64 -3.00 -12.84
CA ARG A 149 1.31 -3.69 -11.73
C ARG A 149 0.33 -4.44 -10.81
N PHE A 150 -0.85 -3.88 -10.58
CA PHE A 150 -1.80 -4.41 -9.60
C PHE A 150 -3.12 -4.89 -10.21
N ILE A 151 -3.15 -5.19 -11.52
CA ILE A 151 -4.35 -5.68 -12.20
C ILE A 151 -4.99 -6.88 -11.50
N GLY A 152 -4.18 -7.80 -10.97
CA GLY A 152 -4.66 -8.95 -10.20
C GLY A 152 -5.41 -8.56 -8.93
N PHE A 153 -4.99 -7.50 -8.22
CA PHE A 153 -5.71 -7.00 -7.04
C PHE A 153 -7.04 -6.37 -7.41
N TYR A 154 -7.12 -5.62 -8.52
CA TYR A 154 -8.39 -5.04 -8.97
C TYR A 154 -9.38 -6.13 -9.39
N VAL A 155 -8.92 -7.14 -10.15
CA VAL A 155 -9.77 -8.29 -10.52
C VAL A 155 -10.24 -9.02 -9.26
N LEU A 156 -9.33 -9.33 -8.33
CA LEU A 156 -9.68 -10.00 -7.08
C LEU A 156 -10.67 -9.18 -6.24
N ALA A 157 -10.48 -7.86 -6.16
CA ALA A 157 -11.40 -6.96 -5.47
C ALA A 157 -12.80 -6.98 -6.10
N TYR A 158 -12.91 -6.92 -7.42
CA TYR A 158 -14.23 -6.97 -8.08
C TYR A 158 -14.87 -8.36 -7.96
N CYS A 159 -14.08 -9.44 -8.00
CA CYS A 159 -14.59 -10.78 -7.71
C CYS A 159 -15.12 -10.87 -6.28
N PHE A 160 -14.41 -10.34 -5.29
CA PHE A 160 -14.85 -10.33 -3.90
C PHE A 160 -16.10 -9.47 -3.71
N GLY A 161 -16.18 -8.32 -4.39
CA GLY A 161 -17.38 -7.48 -4.42
C GLY A 161 -18.58 -8.22 -5.02
N GLY A 162 -18.40 -8.90 -6.15
CA GLY A 162 -19.45 -9.69 -6.81
C GLY A 162 -19.90 -10.89 -5.98
N ILE A 163 -18.97 -11.62 -5.35
CA ILE A 163 -19.30 -12.68 -4.40
C ILE A 163 -20.06 -12.10 -3.21
N GLY A 164 -19.59 -10.98 -2.65
CA GLY A 164 -20.25 -10.28 -1.55
C GLY A 164 -21.69 -9.92 -1.88
N LEU A 165 -21.96 -9.44 -3.10
CA LEU A 165 -23.31 -9.19 -3.57
C LEU A 165 -24.12 -10.49 -3.70
N ALA A 166 -23.54 -11.56 -4.25
CA ALA A 166 -24.21 -12.84 -4.46
C ALA A 166 -24.59 -13.57 -3.17
N VAL A 167 -23.78 -13.43 -2.11
CA VAL A 167 -24.04 -14.03 -0.79
C VAL A 167 -24.66 -13.07 0.22
N ASP A 168 -25.12 -11.89 -0.25
CA ASP A 168 -25.68 -10.82 0.57
C ASP A 168 -24.79 -10.42 1.77
N ASN A 169 -23.47 -10.34 1.53
CA ASN A 169 -22.47 -9.94 2.50
C ASN A 169 -21.84 -8.58 2.13
N PRO A 170 -22.45 -7.46 2.58
CA PRO A 170 -21.93 -6.12 2.31
C PRO A 170 -20.57 -5.85 2.95
N ASN A 171 -20.19 -6.56 4.03
CA ASN A 171 -18.85 -6.43 4.61
C ASN A 171 -17.75 -6.94 3.67
N LEU A 172 -18.06 -7.95 2.84
CA LEU A 172 -17.13 -8.44 1.82
C LEU A 172 -16.98 -7.43 0.66
N ILE A 173 -18.06 -6.71 0.33
CA ILE A 173 -17.99 -5.60 -0.63
C ILE A 173 -17.13 -4.47 -0.06
N LEU A 174 -17.35 -4.07 1.20
CA LEU A 174 -16.52 -3.07 1.89
C LEU A 174 -15.05 -3.47 1.97
N ALA A 175 -14.75 -4.74 2.25
CA ALA A 175 -13.40 -5.28 2.24
C ALA A 175 -12.70 -5.12 0.89
N SER A 176 -13.46 -5.23 -0.20
CA SER A 176 -12.95 -5.10 -1.56
C SER A 176 -12.43 -3.69 -1.84
N PHE A 177 -12.95 -2.66 -1.15
CA PHE A 177 -12.38 -1.31 -1.22
C PHE A 177 -10.92 -1.28 -0.72
N LEU A 178 -10.59 -2.00 0.35
CA LEU A 178 -9.23 -2.04 0.89
C LEU A 178 -8.26 -2.75 -0.07
N LEU A 179 -8.75 -3.77 -0.79
CA LEU A 179 -7.98 -4.47 -1.82
C LEU A 179 -7.63 -3.59 -3.02
N ILE A 180 -8.40 -2.53 -3.29
CA ILE A 180 -8.07 -1.50 -4.29
C ILE A 180 -7.19 -0.41 -3.66
N ALA A 181 -7.56 0.09 -2.48
CA ALA A 181 -6.91 1.23 -1.84
C ALA A 181 -5.43 1.00 -1.53
N ILE A 182 -5.08 -0.16 -0.94
CA ILE A 182 -3.71 -0.42 -0.48
C ILE A 182 -2.72 -0.50 -1.65
N PRO A 183 -2.96 -1.28 -2.72
CA PRO A 183 -2.08 -1.27 -3.89
C PRO A 183 -1.94 0.10 -4.52
N VAL A 184 -3.01 0.88 -4.54
CA VAL A 184 -2.99 2.22 -5.12
C VAL A 184 -2.03 3.14 -4.39
N LEU A 185 -2.09 3.19 -3.06
CA LEU A 185 -1.19 4.02 -2.27
C LEU A 185 0.28 3.64 -2.54
N ASN A 186 0.58 2.37 -2.80
CA ASN A 186 1.94 1.93 -3.11
C ASN A 186 2.45 2.38 -4.49
N ILE A 187 1.58 2.68 -5.46
CA ILE A 187 1.99 3.21 -6.77
C ILE A 187 2.75 4.52 -6.59
N TYR A 188 2.30 5.35 -5.65
CA TYR A 188 2.85 6.69 -5.43
C TYR A 188 4.18 6.68 -4.68
N ASP A 189 4.66 5.51 -4.24
CA ASP A 189 6.04 5.35 -3.73
C ASP A 189 7.08 5.42 -4.87
N TYR A 190 6.67 5.22 -6.14
CA TYR A 190 7.59 5.27 -7.27
C TYR A 190 7.95 6.71 -7.67
N ILE A 191 9.25 6.99 -7.76
CA ILE A 191 9.78 8.30 -8.17
C ILE A 191 9.64 8.47 -9.68
N GLU A 192 9.01 9.56 -10.09
CA GLU A 192 8.96 9.95 -11.49
C GLU A 192 10.33 10.46 -11.97
N PRO A 193 10.81 10.05 -13.16
CA PRO A 193 12.01 10.63 -13.74
C PRO A 193 11.83 12.14 -13.96
N GLU A 194 12.88 12.93 -13.73
CA GLU A 194 12.85 14.40 -13.84
C GLU A 194 12.24 14.95 -15.14
N PRO A 195 12.51 14.37 -16.34
CA PRO A 195 11.91 14.85 -17.58
C PRO A 195 10.38 14.83 -17.61
N TYR A 196 9.75 13.92 -16.83
CA TYR A 196 8.29 13.87 -16.73
C TYR A 196 7.73 15.07 -15.95
N ILE A 197 8.50 15.65 -15.04
CA ILE A 197 8.11 16.83 -14.27
C ILE A 197 8.38 18.10 -15.09
N TRP A 198 9.55 18.21 -15.72
CA TRP A 198 9.95 19.41 -16.48
C TRP A 198 9.06 19.72 -17.67
N ASN A 199 8.43 18.71 -18.26
CA ASN A 199 7.55 18.90 -19.42
C ASN A 199 6.25 19.66 -19.07
N TYR A 200 5.99 19.94 -17.79
CA TYR A 200 4.83 20.73 -17.38
C TYR A 200 5.14 22.22 -17.34
N ASN A 201 4.50 22.98 -18.24
CA ASN A 201 4.48 24.44 -18.18
C ASN A 201 3.43 24.94 -17.16
N ARG A 202 3.67 24.70 -15.87
CA ARG A 202 2.76 25.07 -14.77
C ARG A 202 3.54 25.47 -13.53
N SER A 203 2.99 26.42 -12.78
CA SER A 203 3.49 26.72 -11.43
C SER A 203 3.40 25.50 -10.51
N ALA A 204 4.31 25.40 -9.54
CA ALA A 204 4.38 24.29 -8.59
C ALA A 204 3.02 24.00 -7.89
N ALA A 205 2.29 25.04 -7.48
CA ALA A 205 0.98 24.88 -6.86
C ALA A 205 -0.08 24.34 -7.84
N SER A 206 -0.10 24.84 -9.08
CA SER A 206 -1.00 24.36 -10.14
C SER A 206 -0.68 22.91 -10.54
N PHE A 207 0.59 22.57 -10.60
CA PHE A 207 1.07 21.21 -10.84
C PHE A 207 0.58 20.24 -9.75
N LEU A 208 0.75 20.58 -8.46
CA LEU A 208 0.30 19.75 -7.35
C LEU A 208 -1.22 19.58 -7.34
N ALA A 209 -1.98 20.66 -7.51
CA ALA A 209 -3.44 20.59 -7.58
C ALA A 209 -3.92 19.69 -8.73
N MET A 210 -3.29 19.82 -9.90
CA MET A 210 -3.57 18.96 -11.05
C MET A 210 -3.25 17.49 -10.78
N LYS A 211 -2.11 17.19 -10.14
CA LYS A 211 -1.72 15.82 -9.77
C LYS A 211 -2.69 15.19 -8.78
N ILE A 212 -3.09 15.92 -7.73
CA ILE A 212 -4.07 15.46 -6.75
C ILE A 212 -5.44 15.25 -7.41
N ALA A 213 -5.93 16.23 -8.19
CA ALA A 213 -7.21 16.13 -8.86
C ALA A 213 -7.28 14.95 -9.83
N ARG A 214 -6.23 14.75 -10.65
CA ARG A 214 -6.16 13.61 -11.57
C ARG A 214 -6.06 12.28 -10.82
N GLY A 215 -5.20 12.20 -9.80
CA GLY A 215 -5.08 11.01 -8.96
C GLY A 215 -6.41 10.63 -8.33
N CYS A 216 -7.09 11.57 -7.66
CA CYS A 216 -8.40 11.34 -7.07
C CYS A 216 -9.45 10.94 -8.12
N GLY A 217 -9.56 11.67 -9.22
CA GLY A 217 -10.56 11.41 -10.27
C GLY A 217 -10.44 10.02 -10.91
N GLN A 218 -9.22 9.58 -11.18
CA GLN A 218 -8.98 8.26 -11.76
C GLN A 218 -9.27 7.11 -10.79
N HIS A 219 -8.96 7.29 -9.50
CA HIS A 219 -9.23 6.26 -8.50
C HIS A 219 -10.71 6.23 -8.12
N LEU A 220 -11.43 7.35 -8.16
CA LEU A 220 -12.90 7.36 -8.08
C LEU A 220 -13.52 6.45 -9.14
N LEU A 221 -12.99 6.47 -10.37
CA LEU A 221 -13.46 5.57 -11.43
C LEU A 221 -13.22 4.09 -11.10
N LEU A 222 -12.08 3.76 -10.47
CA LEU A 222 -11.80 2.38 -10.02
C LEU A 222 -12.70 1.92 -8.88
N PHE A 223 -13.11 2.83 -7.98
CA PHE A 223 -14.05 2.48 -6.90
C PHE A 223 -15.51 2.42 -7.37
N SER A 224 -15.84 3.03 -8.52
CA SER A 224 -17.22 3.15 -8.98
C SER A 224 -17.98 1.81 -9.13
N PRO A 225 -17.39 0.71 -9.63
CA PRO A 225 -18.11 -0.57 -9.73
C PRO A 225 -18.49 -1.13 -8.36
N LEU A 226 -17.62 -0.98 -7.35
CA LEU A 226 -17.90 -1.43 -5.98
C LEU A 226 -18.99 -0.58 -5.34
N PHE A 227 -19.03 0.73 -5.61
CA PHE A 227 -20.13 1.59 -5.15
C PHE A 227 -21.47 1.18 -5.76
N VAL A 228 -21.50 0.86 -7.06
CA VAL A 228 -22.73 0.38 -7.72
C VAL A 228 -23.22 -0.92 -7.08
N MET A 229 -22.33 -1.86 -6.77
CA MET A 229 -22.68 -3.09 -6.05
C MET A 229 -23.26 -2.80 -4.66
N LEU A 230 -22.76 -1.78 -3.98
CA LEU A 230 -23.17 -1.42 -2.62
C LEU A 230 -24.51 -0.66 -2.57
N LEU A 231 -25.02 -0.15 -3.70
CA LEU A 231 -26.34 0.51 -3.76
C LEU A 231 -27.48 -0.45 -3.36
N PHE A 232 -27.27 -1.75 -3.54
CA PHE A 232 -28.21 -2.80 -3.13
C PHE A 232 -28.12 -3.15 -1.64
N SER A 233 -27.15 -2.59 -0.91
CA SER A 233 -26.93 -2.84 0.51
C SER A 233 -27.57 -1.75 1.39
N PRO A 234 -27.81 -2.00 2.70
CA PRO A 234 -28.35 -0.99 3.61
C PRO A 234 -27.53 0.31 3.66
N LEU A 235 -28.22 1.44 3.87
CA LEU A 235 -27.64 2.80 3.82
C LEU A 235 -26.39 2.97 4.69
N TYR A 236 -26.34 2.34 5.88
CA TYR A 236 -25.18 2.47 6.77
C TYR A 236 -23.89 1.92 6.15
N HIS A 237 -23.95 0.85 5.35
CA HIS A 237 -22.79 0.34 4.62
C HIS A 237 -22.37 1.31 3.53
N GLN A 238 -23.32 1.94 2.84
CA GLN A 238 -23.05 2.94 1.81
C GLN A 238 -22.33 4.16 2.41
N LEU A 239 -22.80 4.66 3.56
CA LEU A 239 -22.15 5.73 4.30
C LEU A 239 -20.75 5.32 4.78
N PHE A 240 -20.59 4.07 5.22
CA PHE A 240 -19.29 3.56 5.64
C PHE A 240 -18.29 3.47 4.46
N ALA A 241 -18.74 3.01 3.29
CA ALA A 241 -17.92 3.01 2.08
C ALA A 241 -17.54 4.43 1.64
N LEU A 242 -18.48 5.38 1.74
CA LEU A 242 -18.19 6.78 1.47
C LEU A 242 -17.13 7.34 2.42
N ALA A 243 -17.18 6.98 3.71
CA ALA A 243 -16.17 7.36 4.69
C ALA A 243 -14.79 6.74 4.37
N ILE A 244 -14.74 5.46 3.98
CA ILE A 244 -13.50 4.81 3.52
C ILE A 244 -12.95 5.53 2.29
N LEU A 245 -13.80 5.83 1.31
CA LEU A 245 -13.39 6.53 0.09
C LEU A 245 -12.85 7.93 0.41
N LEU A 246 -13.55 8.70 1.25
CA LEU A 246 -13.12 10.02 1.65
C LEU A 246 -11.75 9.98 2.35
N LEU A 247 -11.59 9.06 3.31
CA LEU A 247 -10.31 8.83 3.98
C LEU A 247 -9.20 8.46 2.99
N PHE A 248 -9.50 7.57 2.05
CA PHE A 248 -8.57 7.17 0.99
C PHE A 248 -8.15 8.36 0.12
N LEU A 249 -9.09 9.21 -0.32
CA LEU A 249 -8.78 10.39 -1.15
C LEU A 249 -7.94 11.42 -0.39
N LEU A 250 -8.23 11.64 0.90
CA LEU A 250 -7.43 12.51 1.77
C LEU A 250 -6.02 11.94 1.95
N ALA A 251 -5.89 10.64 2.20
CA ALA A 251 -4.62 9.95 2.31
C ALA A 251 -3.82 10.01 1.00
N LEU A 252 -4.48 9.79 -0.14
CA LEU A 252 -3.87 9.88 -1.46
C LEU A 252 -3.32 11.29 -1.72
N GLY A 253 -4.11 12.32 -1.45
CA GLY A 253 -3.67 13.72 -1.56
C GLY A 253 -2.45 14.01 -0.70
N LEU A 254 -2.47 13.61 0.58
CA LEU A 254 -1.34 13.77 1.49
C LEU A 254 -0.09 13.01 0.98
N LEU A 255 -0.26 11.79 0.46
CA LEU A 255 0.84 10.99 -0.05
C LEU A 255 1.50 11.64 -1.27
N ILE A 256 0.70 12.21 -2.18
CA ILE A 256 1.20 12.99 -3.32
C ILE A 256 2.00 14.20 -2.83
N LEU A 257 1.52 14.92 -1.81
CA LEU A 257 2.26 16.05 -1.23
C LEU A 257 3.58 15.61 -0.59
N ILE A 258 3.58 14.52 0.19
CA ILE A 258 4.79 13.97 0.79
C ILE A 258 5.80 13.59 -0.31
N LYS A 259 5.34 12.92 -1.37
CA LYS A 259 6.18 12.52 -2.52
C LYS A 259 6.93 13.72 -3.10
N TYR A 260 6.24 14.82 -3.40
CA TYR A 260 6.87 15.99 -4.01
C TYR A 260 7.60 16.90 -3.01
N ALA A 261 7.32 16.77 -1.71
CA ALA A 261 8.07 17.46 -0.66
C ALA A 261 9.49 16.91 -0.44
N ILE A 262 9.76 15.68 -0.87
CA ILE A 262 11.06 15.00 -0.71
C ILE A 262 11.72 14.63 -2.04
N TYR A 263 11.04 14.87 -3.17
CA TYR A 263 11.56 14.66 -4.51
C TYR A 263 12.93 15.35 -4.71
N PRO A 264 13.93 14.73 -5.36
CA PRO A 264 13.90 13.47 -6.11
C PRO A 264 14.31 12.25 -5.27
N ARG A 265 14.26 12.31 -3.94
CA ARG A 265 14.63 11.18 -3.07
C ARG A 265 13.46 10.21 -2.88
N GLU A 266 13.80 8.95 -2.60
CA GLU A 266 12.79 7.95 -2.20
C GLU A 266 12.25 8.29 -0.83
N LYS A 267 11.02 7.85 -0.57
CA LYS A 267 10.38 8.03 0.72
C LYS A 267 11.17 7.28 1.79
N ASN A 268 11.72 8.03 2.75
CA ASN A 268 12.40 7.43 3.89
C ASN A 268 11.38 6.91 4.91
N ILE A 269 11.89 6.15 5.87
CA ILE A 269 11.06 5.52 6.91
C ILE A 269 10.27 6.56 7.75
N PRO A 270 10.80 7.73 8.14
CA PRO A 270 10.03 8.70 8.92
C PRO A 270 8.80 9.21 8.18
N GLU A 271 8.89 9.53 6.89
CA GLU A 271 7.73 9.96 6.10
C GLU A 271 6.69 8.83 5.97
N ALA A 272 7.14 7.57 5.96
CA ALA A 272 6.24 6.42 6.02
C ALA A 272 5.54 6.31 7.38
N MET A 273 6.25 6.56 8.48
CA MET A 273 5.69 6.60 9.84
C MET A 273 4.68 7.74 9.99
N ILE A 274 5.03 8.96 9.56
CA ILE A 274 4.15 10.13 9.58
C ILE A 274 2.87 9.85 8.78
N PHE A 275 3.01 9.28 7.59
CA PHE A 275 1.87 8.90 6.77
C PHE A 275 1.00 7.82 7.44
N ALA A 276 1.61 6.80 8.05
CA ALA A 276 0.87 5.76 8.77
C ALA A 276 0.10 6.31 9.98
N ILE A 277 0.71 7.23 10.74
CA ILE A 277 0.04 7.94 11.83
C ILE A 277 -1.14 8.76 11.30
N ALA A 278 -0.95 9.47 10.18
CA ALA A 278 -2.00 10.29 9.58
C ALA A 278 -3.19 9.46 9.09
N VAL A 279 -2.95 8.29 8.52
CA VAL A 279 -4.01 7.37 8.09
C VAL A 279 -4.70 6.72 9.29
N GLY A 280 -3.95 6.34 10.32
CA GLY A 280 -4.50 5.73 11.54
C GLY A 280 -5.31 6.71 12.40
N ILE A 281 -4.94 8.00 12.38
CA ILE A 281 -5.61 9.09 13.08
C ILE A 281 -5.89 10.21 12.05
N PRO A 282 -7.01 10.14 11.31
CA PRO A 282 -7.30 10.99 10.15
C PRO A 282 -7.26 12.49 10.42
N ILE A 283 -7.48 12.91 11.67
CA ILE A 283 -7.41 14.31 12.10
C ILE A 283 -6.02 14.91 11.77
N PHE A 284 -4.94 14.13 11.86
CA PHE A 284 -3.60 14.62 11.52
C PHE A 284 -3.44 14.95 10.03
N ILE A 285 -4.24 14.37 9.14
CA ILE A 285 -4.17 14.70 7.71
C ILE A 285 -4.42 16.20 7.51
N PHE A 286 -5.40 16.78 8.20
CA PHE A 286 -5.73 18.20 8.09
C PHE A 286 -4.60 19.13 8.56
N PHE A 287 -3.80 18.70 9.53
CA PHE A 287 -2.63 19.45 10.00
C PHE A 287 -1.41 19.28 9.07
N LEU A 288 -1.19 18.07 8.58
CA LEU A 288 -0.04 17.74 7.73
C LEU A 288 -0.21 18.23 6.30
N TYR A 289 -1.45 18.30 5.80
CA TYR A 289 -1.74 18.74 4.44
C TYR A 289 -1.18 20.13 4.12
N PRO A 290 -1.48 21.21 4.89
CA PRO A 290 -0.92 22.53 4.60
C PRO A 290 0.61 22.59 4.77
N TYR A 291 1.16 21.85 5.73
CA TYR A 291 2.61 21.76 5.94
C TYR A 291 3.32 21.17 4.72
N TYR A 292 2.90 19.98 4.28
CA TYR A 292 3.49 19.32 3.13
C TYR A 292 3.16 20.03 1.82
N PHE A 293 2.04 20.73 1.71
CA PHE A 293 1.74 21.57 0.55
C PHE A 293 2.77 22.70 0.39
N ARG A 294 3.10 23.42 1.48
CA ARG A 294 4.14 24.45 1.46
C ARG A 294 5.52 23.87 1.12
N LYS A 295 5.88 22.75 1.75
CA LYS A 295 7.17 22.08 1.50
C LYS A 295 7.29 21.58 0.04
N ALA A 296 6.25 20.95 -0.48
CA ALA A 296 6.20 20.45 -1.86
C ALA A 296 6.25 21.58 -2.89
N THR A 297 5.52 22.69 -2.65
CA THR A 297 5.56 23.84 -3.56
C THR A 297 6.94 24.51 -3.60
N GLN A 298 7.63 24.63 -2.46
CA GLN A 298 8.99 25.16 -2.40
C GLN A 298 9.98 24.26 -3.14
N ASN A 299 9.89 22.95 -2.91
CA ASN A 299 10.78 21.98 -3.53
C ASN A 299 10.59 21.92 -5.06
N LEU A 300 9.35 21.93 -5.53
CA LEU A 300 9.03 21.85 -6.96
C LEU A 300 9.43 23.09 -7.77
N LYS A 301 9.58 24.27 -7.13
CA LYS A 301 10.10 25.47 -7.80
C LYS A 301 11.54 25.28 -8.31
N LEU A 302 12.27 24.31 -7.79
CA LEU A 302 13.61 23.97 -8.29
C LEU A 302 13.56 23.23 -9.64
N PHE A 303 12.41 22.67 -10.00
CA PHE A 303 12.24 21.79 -11.17
C PHE A 303 11.22 22.33 -12.19
N LEU A 304 10.36 23.27 -11.80
CA LEU A 304 9.32 23.87 -12.63
C LEU A 304 9.59 25.36 -12.79
N CYS A 305 9.42 25.88 -14.01
CA CYS A 305 9.54 27.30 -14.35
C CYS A 305 8.41 28.16 -13.76
#